data_AF-A0A6B3GXZ2-F1
#
_entry.id   AF-A0A6B3GXZ2-F1
#
_cell.length_a   1.000
_cell.length_b   1.000
_cell.length_c   1.000
_cell.angle_alpha   90.00
_cell.angle_beta   90.00
_cell.angle_gamma   90.00
#
_symmetry.space_group_name_H-M   'P 1'
#
loop_
_entity.id
_entity.type
_entity.pdbx_description
1 polymer ?
#
loop_
_entity_poly.entity_id
_entity_poly.type
_entity_poly.pdbx_seq_one_letter_code
_entity_poly.pdbx_strand_id
1 'polypeptide(L)'
;IAHLVFYATLLFSTLSPGKAIVFALVLHALFGLHLGLAFAPNHKGMEMPDPDGERWGHLQRQVLTSRNVRGGVLTDWFLGGLNYQIEHHLFPSMPRPHLRLAQPLVRAHCAGIGMPYTETGLIESYRQALAHMHDVGEPLR
;
A
#
# COMPACT_ATOMS: atom_id res chain seq x y z
N ILE A 1 -24.71 -6.64 -1.99
CA ILE A 1 -25.61 -7.76 -1.61
C ILE A 1 -25.59 -8.88 -2.66
N ALA A 2 -25.86 -8.61 -3.94
CA ALA A 2 -25.84 -9.64 -5.00
C ALA A 2 -24.54 -10.47 -5.06
N HIS A 3 -23.37 -9.84 -4.97
CA HIS A 3 -22.07 -10.53 -4.93
C HIS A 3 -21.95 -11.53 -3.77
N LEU A 4 -22.41 -11.16 -2.58
CA LEU A 4 -22.37 -12.00 -1.38
C LEU A 4 -23.27 -13.22 -1.52
N VAL A 5 -24.49 -13.03 -2.03
CA VAL A 5 -25.44 -14.11 -2.30
C VAL A 5 -24.86 -15.08 -3.34
N PHE A 6 -24.38 -14.55 -4.47
CA PHE A 6 -23.77 -15.38 -5.52
C PHE A 6 -22.58 -16.19 -5.01
N TYR A 7 -21.66 -15.56 -4.27
CA TYR A 7 -20.51 -16.23 -3.68
C TYR A 7 -20.91 -17.34 -2.71
N ALA A 8 -21.87 -17.07 -1.81
CA ALA A 8 -22.37 -18.08 -0.88
C ALA A 8 -23.06 -19.24 -1.62
N THR A 9 -23.93 -18.95 -2.58
CA THR A 9 -24.59 -19.97 -3.41
C THR A 9 -23.57 -20.85 -4.12
N LEU A 10 -22.53 -20.26 -4.72
CA LEU A 10 -21.48 -21.02 -5.40
C LEU A 10 -20.74 -21.96 -4.43
N LEU A 11 -20.36 -21.47 -3.25
CA LEU A 11 -19.67 -22.31 -2.27
C LEU A 11 -20.53 -23.48 -1.77
N PHE A 12 -21.78 -23.20 -1.37
CA PHE A 12 -22.65 -24.23 -0.79
C PHE A 12 -23.26 -25.17 -1.83
N SER A 13 -23.23 -24.84 -3.13
CA SER A 13 -23.62 -25.74 -4.22
C SER A 13 -22.48 -26.63 -4.72
N THR A 14 -21.22 -26.25 -4.50
CA THR A 14 -20.04 -26.98 -5.00
C THR A 14 -19.28 -27.73 -3.91
N LEU A 15 -19.38 -27.30 -2.65
CA LEU A 15 -18.67 -27.87 -1.51
C LEU A 15 -19.64 -28.36 -0.44
N SER A 16 -19.24 -29.37 0.33
CA SER A 16 -19.99 -29.72 1.55
C SER A 16 -19.97 -28.53 2.54
N PRO A 17 -21.01 -28.35 3.38
CA PRO A 17 -21.15 -27.16 4.21
C PRO A 17 -19.91 -26.82 5.06
N GLY A 18 -19.28 -27.82 5.68
CA GLY A 18 -18.06 -27.62 6.45
C GLY A 18 -16.87 -27.13 5.61
N LYS A 19 -16.69 -27.70 4.41
CA LYS A 19 -15.64 -27.26 3.47
C LYS A 19 -15.89 -25.85 2.95
N ALA A 20 -17.15 -25.50 2.66
CA ALA A 20 -17.54 -24.16 2.24
C ALA A 20 -17.17 -23.10 3.28
N ILE A 21 -17.47 -23.35 4.56
CA ILE A 21 -17.14 -22.44 5.66
C ILE A 21 -15.61 -22.29 5.81
N VAL A 22 -14.88 -23.41 5.88
CA VAL A 22 -13.41 -23.39 6.02
C VAL A 22 -12.78 -22.66 4.85
N PHE A 23 -13.22 -22.93 3.61
CA PHE A 23 -12.74 -22.23 2.42
C PHE A 23 -12.97 -20.72 2.52
N ALA A 24 -14.17 -20.29 2.89
CA ALA A 24 -14.49 -18.87 3.02
C ALA A 24 -13.60 -18.17 4.07
N LEU A 25 -13.38 -18.80 5.23
CA LEU A 25 -12.53 -18.26 6.28
C LEU A 25 -11.07 -18.15 5.83
N VAL A 26 -10.52 -19.21 5.22
CA VAL A 26 -9.13 -19.22 4.74
C VAL A 26 -8.95 -18.19 3.63
N LEU A 27 -9.85 -18.13 2.65
CA LEU A 27 -9.79 -17.15 1.57
C LEU A 27 -9.83 -15.72 2.14
N HIS A 28 -10.74 -15.45 3.07
CA HIS A 28 -10.86 -14.12 3.67
C HIS A 28 -9.62 -13.73 4.48
N ALA A 29 -9.07 -14.66 5.26
CA ALA A 29 -7.84 -14.43 6.03
C ALA A 29 -6.63 -14.17 5.09
N LEU A 30 -6.46 -14.97 4.05
CA LEU A 30 -5.38 -14.80 3.07
C LEU A 30 -5.55 -13.50 2.27
N PHE A 31 -6.79 -13.14 1.92
CA PHE A 31 -7.07 -11.87 1.25
C PHE A 31 -6.72 -10.67 2.15
N GLY A 32 -7.11 -10.70 3.41
CA GLY A 32 -6.74 -9.67 4.39
C GLY A 32 -5.22 -9.55 4.56
N LEU A 33 -4.52 -10.69 4.66
CA LEU A 33 -3.06 -10.71 4.71
C LEU A 33 -2.45 -10.12 3.44
N HIS A 34 -2.92 -10.52 2.26
CA HIS A 34 -2.42 -10.00 0.98
C HIS A 34 -2.62 -8.48 0.85
N LEU A 35 -3.81 -7.96 1.19
CA LEU A 35 -4.04 -6.52 1.20
C LEU A 35 -3.10 -5.81 2.17
N GLY A 36 -2.97 -6.32 3.39
CA GLY A 36 -2.04 -5.76 4.38
C GLY A 36 -0.60 -5.73 3.87
N LEU A 37 -0.17 -6.77 3.16
CA LEU A 37 1.16 -6.83 2.55
C LEU A 37 1.31 -5.90 1.34
N ALA A 38 0.26 -5.63 0.58
CA ALA A 38 0.33 -4.73 -0.57
C ALA A 38 0.34 -3.25 -0.16
N PHE A 39 -0.43 -2.87 0.87
CA PHE A 39 -0.54 -1.47 1.32
C PHE A 39 0.63 -1.03 2.19
N ALA A 40 1.08 -1.89 3.10
CA ALA A 40 2.10 -1.58 4.10
C ALA A 40 3.38 -0.93 3.56
N PRO A 41 3.98 -1.42 2.45
CA PRO A 41 5.28 -0.94 2.00
C PRO A 41 5.31 0.52 1.54
N ASN A 42 4.13 1.10 1.29
CA ASN A 42 3.99 2.38 0.60
C ASN A 42 3.75 3.58 1.52
N HIS A 43 3.46 3.39 2.81
CA HIS A 43 3.20 4.53 3.72
C HIS A 43 3.51 4.26 5.21
N LYS A 44 3.94 3.06 5.60
CA LYS A 44 4.37 2.81 7.00
C LYS A 44 5.65 3.54 7.31
N GLY A 45 5.77 4.13 8.50
CA GLY A 45 7.00 4.79 8.97
C GLY A 45 7.42 6.00 8.14
N MET A 46 6.47 6.62 7.42
CA MET A 46 6.69 7.87 6.69
C MET A 46 6.56 9.06 7.63
N GLU A 47 7.00 10.23 7.16
CA GLU A 47 6.90 11.46 7.91
C GLU A 47 5.43 11.80 8.19
N MET A 48 5.15 12.31 9.38
CA MET A 48 3.82 12.73 9.79
C MET A 48 3.85 14.19 10.20
N PRO A 49 2.83 14.98 9.83
CA PRO A 49 2.76 16.37 10.26
C PRO A 49 2.71 16.43 11.79
N ASP A 50 3.56 17.28 12.36
CA ASP A 50 3.53 17.60 13.79
C ASP A 50 2.16 18.23 14.13
N PRO A 51 1.44 17.73 15.15
CA PRO A 51 0.18 18.33 15.61
C PRO A 51 0.27 19.83 15.89
N ASP A 52 1.42 20.30 16.38
CA ASP A 52 1.65 21.70 16.75
C ASP A 52 2.50 22.47 15.70
N GLY A 53 2.85 21.80 14.60
CA GLY A 53 3.69 22.36 13.54
C GLY A 53 2.94 23.08 12.42
N GLU A 54 3.68 23.45 11.37
CA GLU A 54 3.10 24.08 10.18
C GLU A 54 2.11 23.14 9.48
N ARG A 55 0.96 23.69 9.07
CA ARG A 55 -0.05 22.93 8.34
C ARG A 55 0.41 22.64 6.92
N TRP A 56 0.71 21.38 6.65
CA TRP A 56 1.07 20.93 5.30
C TRP A 56 -0.08 21.09 4.29
N GLY A 57 0.26 21.61 3.12
CA GLY A 57 -0.60 21.60 1.93
C GLY A 57 -0.80 20.19 1.34
N HIS A 58 -1.65 20.06 0.33
CA HIS A 58 -1.99 18.76 -0.28
C HIS A 58 -0.74 18.03 -0.84
N LEU A 59 0.08 18.72 -1.64
CA LEU A 59 1.28 18.13 -2.25
C LEU A 59 2.23 17.57 -1.19
N GLN A 60 2.65 18.40 -0.25
CA GLN A 60 3.57 18.03 0.82
C GLN A 60 3.00 16.86 1.65
N ARG A 61 1.72 16.93 2.02
CA ARG A 61 1.06 15.85 2.75
C ARG A 61 1.11 14.54 1.99
N GLN A 62 0.72 14.50 0.72
CA GLN A 62 0.70 13.24 -0.02
C GLN A 62 2.10 12.71 -0.33
N VAL A 63 3.07 13.57 -0.61
CA VAL A 63 4.45 13.16 -0.93
C VAL A 63 5.21 12.70 0.30
N LEU A 64 5.14 13.41 1.44
CA LEU A 64 5.95 13.10 2.62
C LEU A 64 5.37 11.96 3.47
N THR A 65 4.04 11.80 3.49
CA THR A 65 3.38 10.69 4.22
C THR A 65 3.35 9.38 3.42
N SER A 66 3.86 9.37 2.19
CA SER A 66 3.85 8.21 1.30
C SER A 66 5.21 7.98 0.66
N ARG A 67 5.40 6.78 0.11
CA ARG A 67 6.56 6.42 -0.70
C ARG A 67 6.13 5.51 -1.84
N ASN A 68 6.93 5.49 -2.89
CA ASN A 68 6.75 4.51 -3.96
C ASN A 68 7.63 3.28 -3.76
N VAL A 69 7.18 2.15 -4.30
CA VAL A 69 7.94 0.90 -4.32
C VAL A 69 8.44 0.64 -5.75
N ARG A 70 9.76 0.65 -5.90
CA ARG A 70 10.43 0.32 -7.15
C ARG A 70 10.33 -1.17 -7.42
N GLY A 71 10.17 -1.50 -8.69
CA GLY A 71 10.13 -2.87 -9.16
C GLY A 71 9.88 -2.94 -10.65
N GLY A 72 9.55 -4.13 -11.12
CA GLY A 72 9.15 -4.38 -12.51
C GLY A 72 7.71 -4.87 -12.60
N VAL A 73 7.39 -5.52 -13.72
CA VAL A 73 6.04 -6.05 -14.00
C VAL A 73 5.52 -6.96 -12.88
N LEU A 74 6.38 -7.75 -12.24
CA LEU A 74 5.99 -8.61 -11.12
C LEU A 74 5.54 -7.82 -9.90
N THR A 75 6.25 -6.73 -9.59
CA THR A 75 5.90 -5.82 -8.49
C THR A 75 4.61 -5.07 -8.80
N ASP A 76 4.47 -4.56 -10.03
CA ASP A 76 3.25 -3.89 -10.49
C ASP A 76 2.02 -4.83 -10.41
N TRP A 77 2.19 -6.11 -10.76
CA TRP A 77 1.13 -7.12 -10.66
C TRP A 77 0.79 -7.46 -9.21
N PHE A 78 1.79 -7.75 -8.39
CA PHE A 78 1.58 -8.17 -7.00
C PHE A 78 1.01 -7.05 -6.13
N LEU A 79 1.48 -5.81 -6.32
CA LEU A 79 0.99 -4.64 -5.59
C LEU A 79 -0.20 -3.99 -6.29
N GLY A 80 -0.55 -4.44 -7.50
CA GLY A 80 -1.63 -3.87 -8.27
C GLY A 80 -1.47 -2.35 -8.49
N GLY A 81 -0.29 -1.85 -8.85
CA GLY A 81 -0.13 -0.40 -9.06
C GLY A 81 -0.19 0.46 -7.78
N LEU A 82 -0.38 -0.13 -6.59
CA LEU A 82 -0.22 0.58 -5.31
C LEU A 82 1.23 0.96 -5.02
N ASN A 83 2.16 0.46 -5.83
CA ASN A 83 3.56 0.86 -5.79
C ASN A 83 3.81 2.30 -6.28
N TYR A 84 2.79 2.95 -6.86
CA TYR A 84 2.76 4.36 -7.22
C TYR A 84 1.88 5.18 -6.26
N GLN A 85 2.11 4.99 -4.95
CA GLN A 85 1.24 5.54 -3.90
C GLN A 85 1.22 7.07 -3.88
N ILE A 86 2.38 7.71 -4.11
CA ILE A 86 2.47 9.17 -4.16
C ILE A 86 1.54 9.71 -5.25
N GLU A 87 1.61 9.16 -6.46
CA GLU A 87 0.75 9.58 -7.58
C GLU A 87 -0.70 9.21 -7.32
N HIS A 88 -0.96 8.05 -6.71
CA HIS A 88 -2.33 7.63 -6.36
C HIS A 88 -2.98 8.62 -5.38
N HIS A 89 -2.23 9.10 -4.40
CA HIS A 89 -2.73 10.05 -3.42
C HIS A 89 -2.88 11.47 -3.97
N LEU A 90 -1.98 11.89 -4.86
CA LEU A 90 -2.08 13.18 -5.55
C LEU A 90 -3.24 13.20 -6.56
N PHE A 91 -3.50 12.06 -7.21
CA PHE A 91 -4.49 11.94 -8.27
C PHE A 91 -5.37 10.70 -8.07
N PRO A 92 -6.24 10.67 -7.04
CA PRO A 92 -7.01 9.47 -6.67
C PRO A 92 -7.97 8.99 -7.76
N SER A 93 -8.40 9.90 -8.65
CA SER A 93 -9.26 9.59 -9.79
C SER A 93 -8.48 9.12 -11.03
N MET A 94 -7.15 9.14 -11.01
CA MET A 94 -6.33 8.71 -12.15
C MET A 94 -6.40 7.19 -12.31
N PRO A 95 -6.65 6.67 -13.53
CA PRO A 95 -6.59 5.24 -13.77
C PRO A 95 -5.20 4.68 -13.45
N ARG A 96 -5.15 3.55 -12.75
CA ARG A 96 -3.90 2.88 -12.30
C ARG A 96 -2.80 2.79 -13.36
N PRO A 97 -3.07 2.44 -14.63
CA PRO A 97 -2.03 2.38 -15.66
C PRO A 97 -1.32 3.72 -15.93
N HIS A 98 -1.98 4.84 -15.67
CA HIS A 98 -1.42 6.18 -15.89
C HIS A 98 -0.54 6.66 -14.73
N LEU A 99 -0.62 6.04 -13.54
CA LEU A 99 0.20 6.44 -12.38
C LEU A 99 1.70 6.32 -12.70
N ARG A 100 2.10 5.26 -13.41
CA ARG A 100 3.48 5.07 -13.89
C ARG A 100 3.94 6.19 -14.83
N LEU A 101 3.03 6.75 -15.63
CA LEU A 101 3.35 7.85 -16.54
C LEU A 101 3.44 9.20 -15.80
N ALA A 102 2.65 9.37 -14.74
CA ALA A 102 2.70 10.56 -13.89
C ALA A 102 3.96 10.59 -13.02
N GLN A 103 4.46 9.43 -12.60
CA GLN A 103 5.60 9.29 -11.69
C GLN A 103 6.83 10.15 -12.05
N PRO A 104 7.40 10.09 -13.27
CA PRO A 104 8.56 10.90 -13.61
C PRO A 104 8.27 12.41 -13.54
N LEU A 105 7.05 12.85 -13.86
CA LEU A 105 6.64 14.25 -13.80
C LEU A 105 6.53 14.74 -12.36
N VAL A 106 5.89 13.96 -11.48
CA VAL A 106 5.77 14.28 -10.06
C VAL A 106 7.15 14.32 -9.41
N ARG A 107 8.01 13.34 -9.67
CA ARG A 107 9.38 13.32 -9.15
C ARG A 107 10.19 14.53 -9.60
N ALA A 108 10.12 14.89 -10.88
CA ALA A 108 10.80 16.07 -11.40
C ALA A 108 10.29 17.36 -10.76
N HIS A 109 8.98 17.48 -10.54
CA HIS A 109 8.38 18.61 -9.84
C HIS A 109 8.87 18.71 -8.39
N CYS A 110 8.82 17.60 -7.63
CA CYS A 110 9.34 17.55 -6.26
C CYS A 110 10.82 17.96 -6.19
N ALA A 111 11.66 17.47 -7.11
CA ALA A 111 13.06 17.86 -7.20
C ALA A 111 13.23 19.36 -7.47
N GLY A 112 12.42 19.94 -8.37
CA GLY A 112 12.47 21.36 -8.70
C GLY A 112 12.13 22.31 -7.53
N ILE A 113 11.36 21.83 -6.55
CA ILE A 113 10.99 22.60 -5.36
C ILE A 113 11.75 22.15 -4.09
N GLY A 114 12.73 21.24 -4.22
CA GLY A 114 13.49 20.71 -3.08
C GLY A 114 12.71 19.79 -2.15
N MET A 115 11.59 19.21 -2.60
CA MET A 115 10.77 18.29 -1.82
C MET A 115 11.30 16.85 -1.94
N PRO A 116 11.57 16.16 -0.82
CA PRO A 116 11.97 14.76 -0.84
C PRO A 116 10.90 13.87 -1.49
N TYR A 117 11.30 13.10 -2.50
CA TYR A 117 10.46 12.09 -3.15
C TYR A 117 11.00 10.72 -2.78
N THR A 118 10.29 9.98 -1.92
CA THR A 118 10.81 8.75 -1.32
C THR A 118 10.46 7.52 -2.15
N GLU A 119 11.46 6.70 -2.43
CA GLU A 119 11.33 5.42 -3.10
C GLU A 119 12.14 4.33 -2.42
N THR A 120 11.63 3.10 -2.46
CA THR A 120 12.33 1.95 -1.88
C THR A 120 12.07 0.67 -2.68
N GLY A 121 12.81 -0.41 -2.41
CA GLY A 121 12.46 -1.74 -2.90
C GLY A 121 11.44 -2.42 -1.98
N LEU A 122 10.68 -3.39 -2.49
CA LEU A 122 9.67 -4.09 -1.68
C LEU A 122 10.27 -4.73 -0.41
N ILE A 123 11.36 -5.48 -0.56
CA ILE A 123 12.05 -6.14 0.57
C ILE A 123 12.67 -5.12 1.52
N GLU A 124 13.25 -4.05 0.97
CA GLU A 124 13.84 -2.96 1.75
C GLU A 124 12.78 -2.29 2.65
N SER A 125 11.59 -2.01 2.13
CA SER A 125 10.50 -1.42 2.92
C SER A 125 10.15 -2.26 4.15
N TYR A 126 10.04 -3.58 3.99
CA TYR A 126 9.80 -4.48 5.12
C TYR A 126 10.95 -4.51 6.10
N ARG A 127 12.19 -4.54 5.61
CA ARG A 127 13.35 -4.52 6.50
C ARG A 127 13.40 -3.24 7.33
N GLN A 128 13.11 -2.08 6.74
CA GLN A 128 13.03 -0.82 7.50
C GLN A 128 11.98 -0.88 8.60
N ALA A 129 10.80 -1.40 8.30
CA ALA A 129 9.72 -1.54 9.29
C ALA A 129 10.09 -2.51 10.42
N LEU A 130 10.66 -3.67 10.09
CA LEU A 130 11.06 -4.68 11.07
C LEU A 130 12.26 -4.23 11.92
N ALA A 131 13.24 -3.58 11.32
CA ALA A 131 14.38 -2.98 12.03
C ALA A 131 13.88 -1.92 13.01
N HIS A 132 13.01 -1.01 12.56
CA HIS A 132 12.44 0.00 13.44
C HIS A 132 11.66 -0.63 14.62
N MET A 133 10.84 -1.65 14.37
CA MET A 133 10.14 -2.38 15.43
C MET A 133 11.08 -3.08 16.41
N HIS A 134 12.20 -3.62 15.91
CA HIS A 134 13.24 -4.20 16.75
C HIS A 134 13.90 -3.13 17.64
N ASP A 135 14.30 -2.00 17.05
CA ASP A 135 15.03 -0.93 17.75
C ASP A 135 14.18 -0.29 18.85
N VAL A 136 12.88 -0.04 18.59
CA VAL A 136 11.97 0.49 19.63
C VAL A 136 11.60 -0.55 20.69
N GLY A 137 11.71 -1.84 20.35
CA GLY A 137 11.45 -2.95 21.27
C GLY A 137 12.65 -3.34 22.13
N GLU A 138 13.87 -2.96 21.74
CA GLU A 138 15.12 -3.31 22.44
C GLU A 138 15.13 -2.89 23.92
N PRO A 139 14.68 -1.68 24.31
CA PRO A 139 14.66 -1.28 25.72
C PRO A 139 13.68 -2.07 26.60
N LEU A 140 12.78 -2.86 26.00
CA LEU A 140 11.76 -3.64 26.70
C LEU A 140 12.17 -5.12 26.93
N ARG A 141 13.33 -5.56 26.43
CA ARG A 141 13.84 -6.94 26.50
C ARG A 141 14.91 -7.09 27.57
#